data_AF-A0A7C3Z3N5-F1
#
_entry.id   AF-A0A7C3Z3N5-F1
#
_cell.length_a   1.000
_cell.length_b   1.000
_cell.length_c   1.000
_cell.angle_alpha   90.00
_cell.angle_beta   90.00
_cell.angle_gamma   90.00
#
_symmetry.space_group_name_H-M   'P 1'
#
loop_
_entity.id
_entity.type
_entity.pdbx_description
1 polymer ?
#
loop_
_entity_poly.entity_id
_entity_poly.type
_entity_poly.pdbx_seq_one_letter_code
_entity_poly.pdbx_strand_id
1 'polypeptide(L)'
;MEQHKLHPAPCDNPRQWLADYLSARTLLGARDSDFRCDPACLRPGCRNPDLQVPVSLIDLLGVSWHLDSPVSDLFQRHYVLGLYSNDRDDWIRTVAVRLKKPCPFLDQDRCSIYEVRPLPCMLFPEHLVSRGTLAVSAAQNQFRDYLCLHRPLRLSSARAKAVARLLDLWEREMLVSVFYLFDHGSCHLDCRALETELKRAGQSIITPRDLEQFFGERLAGFPPFAAVADKIGRLDNLEAQARFLHLLQNERLVKKLGQAGEDRALVFRFRKGKLRARRRGIGLAEYKFY
;
A
#
# COMPACT_ATOMS: atom_id res chain seq x y z
N MET A 1 6.55 31.24 8.08
CA MET A 1 5.82 30.05 7.59
C MET A 1 5.84 29.02 8.70
N GLU A 2 4.78 28.94 9.49
CA GLU A 2 4.68 27.99 10.59
C GLU A 2 4.68 26.56 10.03
N GLN A 3 5.65 25.76 10.48
CA GLN A 3 5.62 24.32 10.27
C GLN A 3 4.48 23.77 11.13
N HIS A 4 3.26 23.71 10.60
CA HIS A 4 2.21 22.91 11.24
C HIS A 4 2.77 21.49 11.39
N LYS A 5 2.96 21.08 12.64
CA LYS A 5 3.29 19.71 13.01
C LYS A 5 2.12 18.85 12.51
N LEU A 6 2.35 18.09 11.44
CA LEU A 6 1.36 17.15 10.88
C LEU A 6 1.10 15.97 11.81
N HIS A 7 1.94 15.80 12.82
CA HIS A 7 1.68 14.88 13.91
C HIS A 7 0.93 15.68 14.98
N PRO A 8 -0.35 15.38 15.22
CA PRO A 8 -1.03 15.87 16.41
C PRO A 8 -0.17 15.48 17.61
N ALA A 9 -0.14 16.34 18.64
CA ALA A 9 0.48 15.97 19.89
C ALA A 9 -0.12 14.64 20.38
N PRO A 10 0.66 13.80 21.08
CA PRO A 10 0.10 12.62 21.72
C PRO A 10 -1.14 13.04 22.54
N CYS A 11 -2.29 12.45 22.24
CA CYS A 11 -3.55 12.69 22.92
C CYS A 11 -3.95 11.40 23.63
N ASP A 12 -4.50 11.50 24.83
CA ASP A 12 -5.01 10.35 25.58
C ASP A 12 -6.17 9.66 24.86
N ASN A 13 -6.82 10.35 23.91
CA ASN A 13 -7.90 9.80 23.09
C ASN A 13 -7.39 9.37 21.70
N PRO A 14 -7.23 8.06 21.43
CA PRO A 14 -6.74 7.55 20.15
C PRO A 14 -7.67 7.87 18.97
N ARG A 15 -9.00 7.95 19.21
CA ARG A 15 -9.97 8.31 18.17
C ARG A 15 -9.82 9.76 17.74
N GLN A 16 -9.68 10.67 18.70
CA GLN A 16 -9.48 12.08 18.40
C GLN A 16 -8.17 12.28 17.63
N TRP A 17 -7.09 11.63 18.08
CA TRP A 17 -5.81 11.68 17.37
C TRP A 17 -5.93 11.21 15.91
N LEU A 18 -6.62 10.09 15.67
CA LEU A 18 -6.82 9.56 14.32
C LEU A 18 -7.65 10.52 13.47
N ALA A 19 -8.73 11.09 14.00
CA ALA A 19 -9.55 12.06 13.30
C ALA A 19 -8.75 13.32 12.91
N ASP A 20 -7.96 13.87 13.84
CA ASP A 20 -7.10 15.02 13.59
C ASP A 20 -6.05 14.71 12.53
N TYR A 21 -5.44 13.52 12.61
CA TYR A 21 -4.46 13.04 11.63
C TYR A 21 -5.05 12.91 10.23
N LEU A 22 -6.22 12.27 10.09
CA LEU A 22 -6.89 12.09 8.80
C LEU A 22 -7.40 13.41 8.22
N SER A 23 -7.88 14.32 9.07
CA SER A 23 -8.25 15.68 8.69
C SER A 23 -7.05 16.44 8.14
N ALA A 24 -5.92 16.45 8.87
CA ALA A 24 -4.68 17.08 8.43
C ALA A 24 -4.16 16.48 7.11
N ARG A 25 -4.24 15.15 6.95
CA ARG A 25 -3.90 14.43 5.72
C ARG A 25 -4.77 14.88 4.56
N THR A 26 -6.08 14.99 4.76
CA THR A 26 -7.05 15.41 3.74
C THR A 26 -6.84 16.86 3.32
N LEU A 27 -6.65 17.76 4.29
CA LEU A 27 -6.34 19.17 4.03
C LEU A 27 -5.05 19.32 3.23
N LEU A 28 -4.00 18.57 3.58
CA LEU A 28 -2.75 18.53 2.81
C LEU A 28 -2.96 17.95 1.41
N GLY A 29 -3.80 16.91 1.29
CA GLY A 29 -4.21 16.30 0.03
C GLY A 29 -4.89 17.28 -0.92
N ALA A 30 -5.72 18.19 -0.40
CA ALA A 30 -6.42 19.21 -1.18
C ALA A 30 -5.56 20.46 -1.46
N ARG A 31 -4.56 20.74 -0.60
CA ARG A 31 -3.74 21.95 -0.67
C ARG A 31 -3.06 22.11 -2.01
N ASP A 32 -3.33 23.24 -2.66
CA ASP A 32 -2.73 23.68 -3.93
C ASP A 32 -2.86 22.65 -5.06
N SER A 33 -3.85 21.73 -4.99
CA SER A 33 -4.12 20.77 -6.06
C SER A 33 -5.09 21.37 -7.07
N ASP A 34 -4.61 21.57 -8.29
CA ASP A 34 -5.39 21.96 -9.45
C ASP A 34 -5.84 20.75 -10.30
N PHE A 35 -5.38 19.55 -9.94
CA PHE A 35 -5.74 18.33 -10.65
C PHE A 35 -7.25 18.07 -10.58
N ARG A 36 -7.86 17.91 -11.77
CA ARG A 36 -9.24 17.46 -11.95
C ARG A 36 -9.22 16.28 -12.91
N CYS A 37 -9.91 15.20 -12.54
CA CYS A 37 -10.16 14.11 -13.49
C CYS A 37 -10.90 14.66 -14.70
N ASP A 38 -10.51 14.21 -15.89
CA ASP A 38 -11.26 14.51 -17.10
C ASP A 38 -12.73 14.04 -16.96
N PRO A 39 -13.72 14.84 -17.37
CA PRO A 39 -15.13 14.43 -17.31
C PRO A 39 -15.42 13.14 -18.08
N ALA A 40 -14.72 12.87 -19.19
CA ALA A 40 -14.85 11.65 -19.98
C ALA A 40 -13.99 10.48 -19.45
N CYS A 41 -13.23 10.67 -18.37
CA CYS A 41 -12.46 9.59 -17.78
C CYS A 41 -13.39 8.53 -17.15
N LEU A 42 -13.43 7.34 -17.74
CA LEU A 42 -14.22 6.18 -17.29
C LEU A 42 -13.72 5.53 -15.99
N ARG A 43 -12.85 6.23 -15.24
CA ARG A 43 -12.26 5.77 -13.97
C ARG A 43 -11.55 4.42 -14.13
N PRO A 44 -10.64 4.24 -15.10
CA PRO A 44 -9.99 2.96 -15.36
C PRO A 44 -9.28 2.42 -14.10
N GLY A 45 -8.72 3.27 -13.24
CA GLY A 45 -8.10 2.80 -12.00
C GLY A 45 -9.07 2.28 -10.94
N CYS A 46 -10.34 2.65 -11.01
CA CYS A 46 -11.37 2.04 -10.17
C CYS A 46 -11.91 0.76 -10.82
N ARG A 47 -12.04 0.72 -12.15
CA ARG A 47 -12.69 -0.39 -12.86
C ARG A 47 -11.74 -1.54 -13.22
N ASN A 48 -10.45 -1.30 -13.31
CA ASN A 48 -9.46 -2.31 -13.70
C ASN A 48 -9.28 -3.37 -12.60
N PRO A 49 -9.62 -4.66 -12.84
CA PRO A 49 -9.47 -5.74 -11.87
C PRO A 49 -8.00 -6.06 -11.53
N ASP A 50 -7.06 -5.71 -12.41
CA ASP A 50 -5.64 -6.03 -12.27
C ASP A 50 -4.86 -4.91 -11.59
N LEU A 51 -5.46 -3.73 -11.36
CA LEU A 51 -4.77 -2.63 -10.69
C LEU A 51 -4.56 -2.93 -9.21
N GLN A 52 -3.30 -2.98 -8.79
CA GLN A 52 -2.96 -3.14 -7.39
C GLN A 52 -2.89 -1.77 -6.70
N VAL A 53 -3.59 -1.62 -5.57
CA VAL A 53 -3.57 -0.40 -4.75
C VAL A 53 -3.18 -0.78 -3.32
N PRO A 54 -1.96 -0.43 -2.86
CA PRO A 54 -1.54 -0.60 -1.47
C PRO A 54 -2.34 0.28 -0.53
N VAL A 55 -2.64 -0.30 0.63
CA VAL A 55 -3.48 0.28 1.66
C VAL A 55 -2.76 0.09 2.99
N SER A 56 -2.57 1.18 3.73
CA SER A 56 -2.04 1.12 5.08
C SER A 56 -3.14 0.73 6.08
N LEU A 57 -2.78 0.32 7.29
CA LEU A 57 -3.77 0.15 8.36
C LEU A 57 -4.41 1.49 8.77
N ILE A 58 -3.77 2.62 8.51
CA ILE A 58 -4.36 3.94 8.72
C ILE A 58 -5.46 4.23 7.69
N ASP A 59 -5.24 3.87 6.42
CA ASP A 59 -6.29 3.94 5.40
C ASP A 59 -7.50 3.08 5.80
N LEU A 60 -7.27 1.86 6.28
CA LEU A 60 -8.34 0.96 6.73
C LEU A 60 -9.09 1.52 7.95
N LEU A 61 -8.36 2.06 8.93
CA LEU A 61 -8.95 2.74 10.10
C LEU A 61 -9.74 3.98 9.70
N GLY A 62 -9.28 4.76 8.72
CA GLY A 62 -9.99 5.92 8.21
C GLY A 62 -11.31 5.56 7.53
N VAL A 63 -11.33 4.47 6.75
CA VAL A 63 -12.57 3.95 6.15
C VAL A 63 -13.51 3.36 7.21
N SER A 64 -12.97 2.67 8.22
CA SER A 64 -13.73 2.19 9.39
C SER A 64 -14.43 3.32 10.11
N TRP A 65 -13.71 4.41 10.40
CA TRP A 65 -14.26 5.59 11.04
C TRP A 65 -15.33 6.29 10.17
N HIS A 66 -15.06 6.45 8.87
CA HIS A 66 -15.98 7.13 7.96
C HIS A 66 -17.30 6.37 7.71
N LEU A 67 -17.24 5.03 7.66
CA LEU A 67 -18.41 4.17 7.41
C LEU A 67 -19.03 3.60 8.69
N ASP A 68 -18.55 4.02 9.86
CA ASP A 68 -18.94 3.48 11.17
C ASP A 68 -19.05 1.94 11.17
N SER A 69 -17.99 1.29 10.68
CA SER A 69 -17.95 -0.16 10.45
C SER A 69 -16.72 -0.79 11.07
N PRO A 70 -16.80 -2.04 11.58
CA PRO A 70 -15.63 -2.75 12.10
C PRO A 70 -14.49 -2.84 11.07
N VAL A 71 -13.25 -2.74 11.55
CA VAL A 71 -12.03 -2.83 10.73
C VAL A 71 -11.94 -4.21 10.08
N SER A 72 -12.28 -5.26 10.85
CA SER A 72 -12.32 -6.65 10.37
C SER A 72 -13.31 -6.85 9.23
N ASP A 73 -14.54 -6.37 9.38
CA ASP A 73 -15.60 -6.47 8.38
C ASP A 73 -15.20 -5.78 7.08
N LEU A 74 -14.65 -4.56 7.18
CA LEU A 74 -14.15 -3.84 6.02
C LEU A 74 -13.02 -4.60 5.35
N PHE A 75 -12.05 -5.11 6.11
CA PHE A 75 -10.97 -5.91 5.56
C PHE A 75 -11.50 -7.10 4.77
N GLN A 76 -12.38 -7.92 5.37
CA GLN A 76 -12.92 -9.10 4.71
C GLN A 76 -13.71 -8.77 3.45
N ARG A 77 -14.49 -7.68 3.45
CA ARG A 77 -15.34 -7.30 2.31
C ARG A 77 -14.55 -6.62 1.20
N HIS A 78 -13.69 -5.66 1.53
CA HIS A 78 -13.16 -4.68 0.57
C HIS A 78 -11.64 -4.77 0.37
N TYR A 79 -10.91 -5.50 1.21
CA TYR A 79 -9.46 -5.60 1.15
C TYR A 79 -8.99 -7.06 1.14
N VAL A 80 -7.73 -7.27 0.81
CA VAL A 80 -7.11 -8.60 0.84
C VAL A 80 -5.62 -8.46 1.07
N LEU A 81 -4.99 -9.49 1.61
CA LEU A 81 -3.54 -9.60 1.60
C LEU A 81 -3.09 -9.99 0.18
N GLY A 82 -2.18 -9.24 -0.43
CA GLY A 82 -1.76 -9.48 -1.80
C GLY A 82 -0.27 -9.25 -2.03
N LEU A 83 0.13 -9.48 -3.28
CA LEU A 83 1.50 -9.31 -3.75
C LEU A 83 1.62 -8.01 -4.55
N TYR A 84 2.74 -7.32 -4.36
CA TYR A 84 3.10 -6.13 -5.12
C TYR A 84 4.39 -6.34 -5.87
N SER A 85 4.42 -5.94 -7.13
CA SER A 85 5.68 -5.80 -7.86
C SER A 85 6.60 -4.86 -7.09
N ASN A 86 7.84 -5.27 -6.93
CA ASN A 86 8.91 -4.39 -6.51
C ASN A 86 9.58 -3.88 -7.78
N ASP A 87 9.89 -2.59 -7.85
CA ASP A 87 10.56 -1.95 -8.99
C ASP A 87 11.97 -2.53 -9.28
N ARG A 88 12.45 -3.48 -8.46
CA ARG A 88 13.84 -3.95 -8.39
C ARG A 88 14.07 -5.42 -8.81
N ASP A 89 13.07 -6.30 -8.75
CA ASP A 89 13.18 -7.72 -9.16
C ASP A 89 11.81 -8.27 -9.59
N ASP A 90 11.75 -8.81 -10.81
CA ASP A 90 10.54 -9.36 -11.42
C ASP A 90 9.92 -10.53 -10.66
N TRP A 91 10.61 -11.12 -9.67
CA TRP A 91 10.11 -12.26 -8.93
C TRP A 91 10.04 -12.07 -7.42
N ILE A 92 10.64 -11.03 -6.85
CA ILE A 92 10.46 -10.72 -5.43
C ILE A 92 9.29 -9.76 -5.31
N ARG A 93 8.21 -10.22 -4.68
CA ARG A 93 7.01 -9.43 -4.44
C ARG A 93 6.93 -8.97 -3.00
N THR A 94 6.48 -7.75 -2.77
CA THR A 94 6.15 -7.28 -1.42
C THR A 94 4.77 -7.78 -1.04
N VAL A 95 4.62 -8.31 0.17
CA VAL A 95 3.33 -8.74 0.72
C VAL A 95 2.75 -7.60 1.55
N ALA A 96 1.57 -7.10 1.17
CA ALA A 96 0.90 -6.04 1.91
C ALA A 96 -0.63 -6.09 1.71
N VAL A 97 -1.38 -5.34 2.51
CA VAL A 97 -2.82 -5.19 2.35
C VAL A 97 -3.11 -4.40 1.06
N ARG A 98 -4.13 -4.82 0.33
CA ARG A 98 -4.57 -4.21 -0.93
C ARG A 98 -6.06 -4.02 -1.00
N LEU A 99 -6.48 -2.97 -1.69
CA LEU A 99 -7.88 -2.79 -2.06
C LEU A 99 -8.27 -3.87 -3.08
N LYS A 100 -9.40 -4.54 -2.86
CA LYS A 100 -9.98 -5.44 -3.87
C LYS A 100 -10.37 -4.66 -5.12
N LYS A 101 -10.31 -5.32 -6.27
CA LYS A 101 -10.72 -4.75 -7.55
C LYS A 101 -11.75 -5.64 -8.25
N PRO A 102 -12.69 -5.06 -9.04
CA PRO A 102 -12.95 -3.62 -9.20
C PRO A 102 -13.23 -2.90 -7.87
N CYS A 103 -12.93 -1.60 -7.82
CA CYS A 103 -12.96 -0.82 -6.59
C CYS A 103 -14.36 -0.88 -5.97
N PRO A 104 -14.51 -1.41 -4.75
CA PRO A 104 -15.82 -1.55 -4.11
C PRO A 104 -16.43 -0.21 -3.69
N PHE A 105 -15.62 0.86 -3.69
CA PHE A 105 -16.05 2.21 -3.33
C PHE A 105 -16.33 3.10 -4.55
N LEU A 106 -16.37 2.53 -5.77
CA LEU A 106 -16.83 3.27 -6.94
C LEU A 106 -18.36 3.23 -7.00
N ASP A 107 -18.99 4.37 -6.76
CA ASP A 107 -20.44 4.55 -6.84
C ASP A 107 -20.77 5.74 -7.75
N GLN A 108 -21.61 5.52 -8.76
CA GLN A 108 -21.98 6.54 -9.76
C GLN A 108 -20.78 7.36 -10.28
N ASP A 109 -19.69 6.68 -10.68
CA ASP A 109 -18.43 7.28 -11.18
C ASP A 109 -17.68 8.21 -10.18
N ARG A 110 -18.04 8.12 -8.90
CA ARG A 110 -17.40 8.82 -7.78
C ARG A 110 -16.92 7.83 -6.73
N CYS A 111 -15.96 8.26 -5.92
CA CYS A 111 -15.51 7.46 -4.79
C CYS A 111 -16.40 7.76 -3.59
N SER A 112 -17.10 6.76 -3.06
CA SER A 112 -18.00 6.91 -1.90
C SER A 112 -17.26 7.25 -0.61
N ILE A 113 -15.96 6.96 -0.53
CA ILE A 113 -15.07 7.27 0.60
C ILE A 113 -14.06 8.37 0.27
N TYR A 114 -14.44 9.36 -0.56
CA TYR A 114 -13.49 10.31 -1.16
C TYR A 114 -12.54 10.96 -0.14
N GLU A 115 -13.04 11.39 1.01
CA GLU A 115 -12.24 12.09 2.03
C GLU A 115 -11.21 11.18 2.71
N VAL A 116 -11.54 9.90 2.90
CA VAL A 116 -10.67 8.91 3.57
C VAL A 116 -10.05 7.90 2.61
N ARG A 117 -10.07 8.19 1.30
CA ARG A 117 -9.50 7.30 0.28
C ARG A 117 -8.02 7.02 0.55
N PRO A 118 -7.52 5.82 0.18
CA PRO A 118 -6.11 5.47 0.38
C PRO A 118 -5.16 6.51 -0.23
N LEU A 119 -4.02 6.77 0.44
CA LEU A 119 -3.03 7.75 -0.03
C LEU A 119 -2.60 7.54 -1.50
N PRO A 120 -2.35 6.30 -1.99
CA PRO A 120 -2.05 6.09 -3.40
C PRO A 120 -3.16 6.56 -4.35
N CYS A 121 -4.43 6.43 -3.95
CA CYS A 121 -5.57 6.95 -4.71
C CYS A 121 -5.69 8.48 -4.59
N MET A 122 -5.35 9.06 -3.44
CA MET A 122 -5.35 10.51 -3.23
C MET A 122 -4.28 11.21 -4.06
N LEU A 123 -3.12 10.58 -4.21
CA LEU A 123 -1.93 11.16 -4.83
C LEU A 123 -1.80 10.86 -6.32
N PHE A 124 -2.67 10.03 -6.89
CA PHE A 124 -2.63 9.74 -8.32
C PHE A 124 -3.32 10.87 -9.12
N PRO A 125 -2.73 11.35 -10.24
CA PRO A 125 -1.45 10.97 -10.83
C PRO A 125 -0.25 11.82 -10.38
N GLU A 126 -0.46 12.82 -9.52
CA GLU A 126 0.54 13.82 -9.14
C GLU A 126 1.83 13.23 -8.56
N HIS A 127 1.76 12.13 -7.80
CA HIS A 127 2.97 11.48 -7.29
C HIS A 127 3.88 10.95 -8.41
N LEU A 128 3.34 10.56 -9.57
CA LEU A 128 4.14 10.12 -10.71
C LEU A 128 4.93 11.29 -11.30
N VAL A 129 4.35 12.50 -11.30
CA VAL A 129 5.07 13.72 -11.68
C VAL A 129 6.16 14.02 -10.65
N SER A 130 5.82 13.97 -9.37
CA SER A 130 6.77 14.23 -8.28
C SER A 130 7.97 13.27 -8.29
N ARG A 131 7.78 12.02 -8.75
CA ARG A 131 8.83 11.00 -8.87
C ARG A 131 9.53 11.00 -10.23
N GLY A 132 9.09 11.81 -11.19
CA GLY A 132 9.62 11.80 -12.56
C GLY A 132 9.29 10.54 -13.35
N THR A 133 8.27 9.77 -12.95
CA THR A 133 7.90 8.48 -13.55
C THR A 133 6.62 8.53 -14.38
N LEU A 134 6.04 9.73 -14.59
CA LEU A 134 4.78 9.90 -15.33
C LEU A 134 4.85 9.27 -16.73
N ALA A 135 5.87 9.64 -17.54
CA ALA A 135 5.99 9.17 -18.92
C ALA A 135 6.21 7.65 -19.00
N VAL A 136 7.07 7.11 -18.14
CA VAL A 136 7.33 5.67 -18.05
C VAL A 136 6.07 4.90 -17.67
N SER A 137 5.28 5.45 -16.72
CA SER A 137 4.02 4.84 -16.30
C SER A 137 2.96 4.92 -17.41
N ALA A 138 2.83 6.07 -18.08
CA ALA A 138 1.87 6.28 -19.16
C ALA A 138 2.08 5.30 -20.34
N ALA A 139 3.32 4.85 -20.56
CA ALA A 139 3.66 3.87 -21.60
C ALA A 139 3.28 2.42 -21.26
N GLN A 140 2.94 2.11 -20.00
CA GLN A 140 2.59 0.74 -19.62
C GLN A 140 1.16 0.40 -20.07
N ASN A 141 0.96 -0.83 -20.56
CA ASN A 141 -0.34 -1.30 -21.08
C ASN A 141 -1.50 -1.12 -20.07
N GLN A 142 -1.25 -1.34 -18.78
CA GLN A 142 -2.25 -1.20 -17.71
C GLN A 142 -2.72 0.25 -17.47
N PHE A 143 -1.98 1.23 -18.00
CA PHE A 143 -2.24 2.66 -17.85
C PHE A 143 -2.72 3.32 -19.16
N ARG A 144 -2.86 2.56 -20.24
CA ARG A 144 -3.22 3.08 -21.57
C ARG A 144 -4.52 3.91 -21.57
N ASP A 145 -5.51 3.50 -20.78
CA ASP A 145 -6.85 4.11 -20.76
C ASP A 145 -6.96 5.31 -19.80
N TYR A 146 -5.87 5.69 -19.13
CA TYR A 146 -5.85 6.81 -18.18
C TYR A 146 -5.58 8.12 -18.90
N LEU A 147 -6.66 8.81 -19.30
CA LEU A 147 -6.58 10.12 -19.97
C LEU A 147 -5.68 11.14 -19.26
N CYS A 148 -5.66 11.11 -17.92
CA CYS A 148 -4.85 12.03 -17.11
C CYS A 148 -3.33 11.80 -17.21
N LEU A 149 -2.87 10.62 -17.66
CA LEU A 149 -1.45 10.32 -17.83
C LEU A 149 -0.90 10.79 -19.19
N HIS A 150 -1.79 11.02 -20.16
CA HIS A 150 -1.45 11.41 -21.53
C HIS A 150 -1.53 12.93 -21.77
N ARG A 151 -1.79 13.70 -20.70
CA ARG A 151 -1.81 15.16 -20.75
C ARG A 151 -0.65 15.74 -19.94
N PRO A 152 -0.10 16.91 -20.33
CA PRO A 152 0.89 17.59 -19.52
C PRO A 152 0.31 17.89 -18.13
N LEU A 153 0.96 17.36 -17.10
CA LEU A 153 0.66 17.67 -15.71
C LEU A 153 1.89 18.31 -15.07
N ARG A 154 1.73 19.51 -14.53
CA ARG A 154 2.79 20.26 -13.86
C ARG A 154 2.36 20.55 -12.44
N LEU A 155 3.25 20.33 -11.48
CA LEU A 155 3.00 20.69 -10.09
C LEU A 155 3.61 22.06 -9.81
N SER A 156 2.86 22.94 -9.15
CA SER A 156 3.45 24.12 -8.54
C SER A 156 4.47 23.71 -7.47
N SER A 157 5.42 24.60 -7.12
CA SER A 157 6.38 24.31 -6.05
C SER A 157 5.69 23.99 -4.71
N ALA A 158 4.59 24.69 -4.41
CA ALA A 158 3.79 24.45 -3.21
C ALA A 158 3.14 23.06 -3.24
N ARG A 159 2.54 22.69 -4.38
CA ARG A 159 1.91 21.37 -4.55
C ARG A 159 2.93 20.23 -4.51
N ALA A 160 4.08 20.38 -5.15
CA ALA A 160 5.16 19.40 -5.10
C ALA A 160 5.63 19.14 -3.66
N LYS A 161 5.74 20.19 -2.82
CA LYS A 161 6.05 20.04 -1.39
C LYS A 161 4.94 19.31 -0.62
N ALA A 162 3.67 19.58 -0.93
CA ALA A 162 2.54 18.89 -0.31
C ALA A 162 2.52 17.40 -0.69
N VAL A 163 2.72 17.08 -1.97
CA VAL A 163 2.81 15.70 -2.48
C VAL A 163 3.99 14.96 -1.86
N ALA A 164 5.18 15.56 -1.81
CA ALA A 164 6.34 14.95 -1.15
C ALA A 164 6.05 14.61 0.31
N ARG A 165 5.42 15.53 1.05
CA ARG A 165 5.07 15.30 2.45
C ARG A 165 4.01 14.22 2.64
N LEU A 166 3.04 14.10 1.73
CA LEU A 166 2.07 12.99 1.73
C LEU A 166 2.71 11.65 1.37
N LEU A 167 3.74 11.65 0.50
CA LEU A 167 4.54 10.46 0.22
C LEU A 167 5.33 10.01 1.45
N ASP A 168 5.93 10.94 2.20
CA ASP A 168 6.61 10.64 3.46
C ASP A 168 5.64 10.03 4.49
N LEU A 169 4.42 10.58 4.59
CA LEU A 169 3.35 10.02 5.44
C LEU A 169 2.99 8.60 4.98
N TRP A 170 2.79 8.40 3.68
CA TRP A 170 2.44 7.08 3.14
C TRP A 170 3.52 6.03 3.42
N GLU A 171 4.79 6.38 3.22
CA GLU A 171 5.91 5.47 3.49
C GLU A 171 5.98 5.10 4.97
N ARG A 172 5.81 6.07 5.87
CA ARG A 172 5.70 5.85 7.31
C ARG A 172 4.53 4.95 7.67
N GLU A 173 3.33 5.26 7.15
CA GLU A 173 2.11 4.50 7.42
C GLU A 173 2.28 3.04 6.97
N MET A 174 2.80 2.80 5.77
CA MET A 174 3.02 1.46 5.21
C MET A 174 4.02 0.67 6.04
N LEU A 175 5.13 1.29 6.41
CA LEU A 175 6.20 0.67 7.18
C LEU A 175 5.73 0.20 8.56
N VAL A 176 4.96 1.04 9.26
CA VAL A 176 4.38 0.66 10.56
C VAL A 176 3.25 -0.37 10.40
N SER A 177 2.45 -0.27 9.34
CA SER A 177 1.40 -1.24 9.04
C SER A 177 1.96 -2.64 8.81
N VAL A 178 3.00 -2.75 7.98
CA VAL A 178 3.69 -4.01 7.72
C VAL A 178 4.34 -4.55 9.00
N PHE A 179 4.98 -3.69 9.79
CA PHE A 179 5.55 -4.08 11.07
C PHE A 179 4.50 -4.67 12.02
N TYR A 180 3.35 -4.01 12.16
CA TYR A 180 2.25 -4.51 12.97
C TYR A 180 1.76 -5.89 12.48
N LEU A 181 1.58 -6.05 11.17
CA LEU A 181 1.03 -7.27 10.57
C LEU A 181 1.98 -8.47 10.67
N PHE A 182 3.29 -8.27 10.53
CA PHE A 182 4.23 -9.40 10.43
C PHE A 182 5.24 -9.49 11.58
N ASP A 183 5.23 -8.56 12.53
CA ASP A 183 6.21 -8.43 13.63
C ASP A 183 7.65 -8.25 13.15
N HIS A 184 7.81 -7.87 11.88
CA HIS A 184 9.07 -7.54 11.24
C HIS A 184 8.83 -6.47 10.18
N GLY A 185 9.89 -5.81 9.69
CA GLY A 185 9.78 -4.85 8.59
C GLY A 185 9.26 -5.47 7.29
N SER A 186 9.55 -4.85 6.15
CA SER A 186 9.10 -5.27 4.81
C SER A 186 9.08 -6.80 4.61
N CYS A 187 7.89 -7.31 4.28
CA CYS A 187 7.64 -8.73 4.08
C CYS A 187 7.66 -9.04 2.59
N HIS A 188 8.51 -9.97 2.15
CA HIS A 188 8.66 -10.27 0.73
C HIS A 188 8.50 -11.76 0.43
N LEU A 189 8.04 -12.06 -0.78
CA LEU A 189 7.85 -13.41 -1.28
C LEU A 189 8.65 -13.60 -2.57
N ASP A 190 9.52 -14.61 -2.58
CA ASP A 190 10.25 -15.07 -3.75
C ASP A 190 9.35 -15.96 -4.60
N CYS A 191 8.80 -15.38 -5.67
CA CYS A 191 7.85 -16.02 -6.56
C CYS A 191 8.51 -16.96 -7.59
N ARG A 192 9.85 -17.02 -7.71
CA ARG A 192 10.52 -17.99 -8.60
C ARG A 192 10.21 -19.43 -8.21
N ALA A 193 10.10 -19.66 -6.91
CA ALA A 193 9.75 -20.97 -6.40
C ALA A 193 8.27 -21.30 -6.67
N LEU A 194 7.39 -20.30 -6.66
CA LEU A 194 5.98 -20.47 -7.02
C LEU A 194 5.84 -20.79 -8.50
N GLU A 195 6.62 -20.12 -9.35
CA GLU A 195 6.64 -20.36 -10.78
C GLU A 195 6.94 -21.84 -11.09
N THR A 196 7.91 -22.42 -10.38
CA THR A 196 8.27 -23.83 -10.53
C THR A 196 7.12 -24.76 -10.14
N GLU A 197 6.38 -24.44 -9.07
CA GLU A 197 5.24 -25.24 -8.63
C GLU A 197 4.03 -25.09 -9.58
N LEU A 198 3.74 -23.88 -10.07
CA LEU A 198 2.70 -23.62 -11.07
C LEU A 198 2.99 -24.34 -12.39
N LYS A 199 4.25 -24.32 -12.86
CA LYS A 199 4.68 -25.08 -14.05
C LYS A 199 4.49 -26.58 -13.87
N ARG A 200 4.77 -27.14 -12.69
CA ARG A 200 4.52 -28.56 -12.39
C ARG A 200 3.03 -28.90 -12.35
N ALA A 201 2.18 -27.94 -11.99
CA ALA A 201 0.74 -28.08 -12.02
C ALA A 201 0.15 -27.92 -13.45
N GLY A 202 0.99 -27.74 -14.47
CA GLY A 202 0.58 -27.69 -15.89
C GLY A 202 0.35 -26.29 -16.45
N GLN A 203 0.63 -25.21 -15.70
CA GLN A 203 0.57 -23.85 -16.26
C GLN A 203 1.83 -23.51 -17.07
N SER A 204 1.66 -23.20 -18.35
CA SER A 204 2.75 -22.85 -19.27
C SER A 204 3.12 -21.37 -19.25
N ILE A 205 2.13 -20.49 -19.07
CA ILE A 205 2.28 -19.04 -18.95
C ILE A 205 1.75 -18.64 -17.57
N ILE A 206 2.57 -17.92 -16.80
CA ILE A 206 2.22 -17.48 -15.45
C ILE A 206 2.04 -15.98 -15.47
N THR A 207 0.83 -15.56 -15.18
CA THR A 207 0.44 -14.16 -15.07
C THR A 207 0.57 -13.66 -13.62
N PRO A 208 0.60 -12.34 -13.39
CA PRO A 208 0.50 -11.79 -12.04
C PRO A 208 -0.74 -12.29 -11.29
N ARG A 209 -1.85 -12.50 -12.00
CA ARG A 209 -3.10 -13.03 -11.43
C ARG A 209 -2.96 -14.49 -10.95
N ASP A 210 -2.20 -15.32 -11.67
CA ASP A 210 -1.93 -16.69 -11.24
C ASP A 210 -1.12 -16.72 -9.94
N LEU A 211 -0.12 -15.84 -9.82
CA LEU A 211 0.67 -15.70 -8.59
C LEU A 211 -0.18 -15.22 -7.41
N GLU A 212 -1.06 -14.24 -7.62
CA GLU A 212 -2.01 -13.75 -6.62
C GLU A 212 -2.97 -14.85 -6.15
N GLN A 213 -3.56 -15.59 -7.09
CA GLN A 213 -4.47 -16.68 -6.77
C GLN A 213 -3.76 -17.77 -5.99
N PHE A 214 -2.57 -18.19 -6.43
CA PHE A 214 -1.77 -19.17 -5.71
C PHE A 214 -1.41 -18.69 -4.30
N PHE A 215 -1.03 -17.42 -4.16
CA PHE A 215 -0.74 -16.84 -2.84
C PHE A 215 -1.97 -16.92 -1.93
N GLY A 216 -3.14 -16.48 -2.39
CA GLY A 216 -4.37 -16.50 -1.62
C GLY A 216 -4.81 -17.91 -1.21
N GLU A 217 -4.80 -18.85 -2.15
CA GLU A 217 -5.31 -20.22 -1.92
C GLU A 217 -4.33 -21.10 -1.14
N ARG A 218 -3.02 -20.93 -1.36
CA ARG A 218 -2.00 -21.87 -0.87
C ARG A 218 -1.07 -21.29 0.16
N LEU A 219 -0.82 -19.98 0.16
CA LEU A 219 0.20 -19.39 1.03
C LEU A 219 -0.37 -18.54 2.15
N ALA A 220 -1.51 -17.88 1.96
CA ALA A 220 -2.09 -17.00 2.97
C ALA A 220 -2.37 -17.72 4.31
N GLY A 221 -2.58 -19.05 4.29
CA GLY A 221 -2.73 -19.88 5.49
C GLY A 221 -1.42 -20.28 6.20
N PHE A 222 -0.25 -19.88 5.71
CA PHE A 222 1.04 -20.16 6.36
C PHE A 222 1.51 -18.96 7.21
N PRO A 223 2.20 -19.17 8.34
CA PRO A 223 2.89 -18.08 9.03
C PRO A 223 3.94 -17.39 8.14
N PRO A 224 4.07 -16.05 8.19
CA PRO A 224 3.36 -15.13 9.09
C PRO A 224 1.99 -14.67 8.56
N PHE A 225 1.61 -15.06 7.35
CA PHE A 225 0.40 -14.57 6.66
C PHE A 225 -0.90 -14.98 7.34
N ALA A 226 -0.94 -16.18 7.92
CA ALA A 226 -2.14 -16.72 8.57
C ALA A 226 -2.71 -15.83 9.69
N ALA A 227 -1.83 -15.10 10.39
CA ALA A 227 -2.22 -14.27 11.52
C ALA A 227 -2.71 -12.86 11.12
N VAL A 228 -2.67 -12.51 9.83
CA VAL A 228 -2.99 -11.14 9.36
C VAL A 228 -4.44 -10.79 9.66
N ALA A 229 -5.38 -11.67 9.35
CA ALA A 229 -6.81 -11.41 9.60
C ALA A 229 -7.09 -11.20 11.09
N ASP A 230 -6.50 -12.04 11.96
CA ASP A 230 -6.65 -11.91 13.41
C ASP A 230 -6.06 -10.61 13.94
N LYS A 231 -4.88 -10.21 13.46
CA LYS A 231 -4.25 -8.93 13.84
C LYS A 231 -5.07 -7.73 13.40
N ILE A 232 -5.64 -7.77 12.21
CA ILE A 232 -6.56 -6.73 11.74
C ILE A 232 -7.83 -6.72 12.60
N GLY A 233 -8.39 -7.89 12.93
CA GLY A 233 -9.58 -7.96 13.79
C GLY A 233 -9.36 -7.44 15.20
N ARG A 234 -8.13 -7.53 15.73
CA ARG A 234 -7.80 -6.86 17.01
C ARG A 234 -8.01 -5.35 16.94
N LEU A 235 -7.88 -4.71 15.77
CA LEU A 235 -8.11 -3.27 15.59
C LEU A 235 -9.58 -2.86 15.69
N ASP A 236 -10.52 -3.79 15.82
CA ASP A 236 -11.90 -3.44 16.21
C ASP A 236 -11.96 -2.91 17.66
N ASN A 237 -10.95 -3.24 18.48
CA ASN A 237 -10.81 -2.77 19.85
C ASN A 237 -9.99 -1.47 19.95
N LEU A 238 -10.48 -0.50 20.72
CA LEU A 238 -9.86 0.82 20.87
C LEU A 238 -8.47 0.80 21.52
N GLU A 239 -8.23 -0.12 22.45
CA GLU A 239 -6.92 -0.26 23.08
C GLU A 239 -5.89 -0.77 22.07
N ALA A 240 -6.29 -1.71 21.20
CA ALA A 240 -5.44 -2.18 20.11
C ALA A 240 -5.16 -1.08 19.08
N GLN A 241 -6.16 -0.26 18.74
CA GLN A 241 -5.96 0.93 17.91
C GLN A 241 -4.96 1.89 18.57
N ALA A 242 -5.13 2.21 19.86
CA ALA A 242 -4.21 3.08 20.59
C ALA A 242 -2.77 2.58 20.55
N ARG A 243 -2.57 1.27 20.78
CA ARG A 243 -1.25 0.64 20.66
C ARG A 243 -0.66 0.76 19.26
N PHE A 244 -1.47 0.53 18.22
CA PHE A 244 -1.03 0.68 16.84
C PHE A 244 -0.66 2.14 16.51
N LEU A 245 -1.48 3.10 16.89
CA LEU A 245 -1.23 4.53 16.68
C LEU A 245 0.03 5.00 17.44
N HIS A 246 0.31 4.42 18.61
CA HIS A 246 1.55 4.68 19.33
C HIS A 246 2.80 4.19 18.58
N LEU A 247 2.72 3.04 17.88
CA LEU A 247 3.80 2.61 16.97
C LEU A 247 4.03 3.64 15.85
N LEU A 248 2.95 4.19 15.31
CA LEU A 248 3.02 5.20 14.26
C LEU A 248 3.69 6.49 14.74
N GLN A 249 3.52 6.87 16.01
CA GLN A 249 4.12 8.07 16.61
C GLN A 249 5.57 7.86 17.08
N ASN A 250 6.05 6.62 17.15
CA ASN A 250 7.39 6.31 17.64
C ASN A 250 8.47 6.56 16.58
N GLU A 251 9.05 7.76 16.57
CA GLU A 251 10.11 8.17 15.62
C GLU A 251 11.33 7.22 15.61
N ARG A 252 11.72 6.73 16.79
CA ARG A 252 12.86 5.81 16.91
C ARG A 252 12.57 4.48 16.22
N LEU A 253 11.35 3.96 16.37
CA LEU A 253 10.90 2.76 15.69
C LEU A 253 10.85 2.97 14.18
N VAL A 254 10.20 4.05 13.72
CA VAL A 254 10.08 4.37 12.29
C VAL A 254 11.47 4.47 11.64
N LYS A 255 12.40 5.21 12.26
CA LYS A 255 13.78 5.32 11.77
C LYS A 255 14.48 3.96 11.71
N LYS A 256 14.35 3.14 12.77
CA LYS A 256 14.95 1.80 12.83
C LYS A 256 14.40 0.88 11.73
N LEU A 257 13.10 0.90 11.52
CA LEU A 257 12.42 0.12 10.50
C LEU A 257 12.83 0.56 9.09
N GLY A 258 12.98 1.88 8.86
CA GLY A 258 13.44 2.43 7.58
C GLY A 258 14.84 1.94 7.23
N GLN A 259 15.77 2.05 8.18
CA GLN A 259 17.15 1.57 8.03
C GLN A 259 17.21 0.04 7.79
N ALA A 260 16.38 -0.74 8.49
CA ALA A 260 16.37 -2.20 8.34
C ALA A 260 15.87 -2.67 6.96
N GLY A 261 15.07 -1.85 6.26
CA GLY A 261 14.54 -2.15 4.94
C GLY A 261 15.60 -2.18 3.83
N GLU A 262 16.69 -1.44 4.00
CA GLU A 262 17.71 -1.27 2.96
C GLU A 262 18.76 -2.39 2.96
N ASP A 263 19.14 -2.90 4.14
CA ASP A 263 20.28 -3.83 4.24
C ASP A 263 19.91 -5.31 4.08
N ARG A 264 18.88 -5.78 4.80
CA ARG A 264 18.55 -7.23 4.90
C ARG A 264 17.08 -7.50 5.17
N ALA A 265 16.28 -7.42 4.12
CA ALA A 265 14.86 -7.74 4.18
C ALA A 265 14.60 -9.24 4.37
N LEU A 266 13.45 -9.56 4.97
CA LEU A 266 13.02 -10.94 5.17
C LEU A 266 12.26 -11.41 3.93
N VAL A 267 12.84 -12.38 3.22
CA VAL A 267 12.25 -12.96 2.01
C VAL A 267 11.81 -14.38 2.31
N PHE A 268 10.52 -14.63 2.11
CA PHE A 268 9.90 -15.93 2.23
C PHE A 268 9.97 -16.66 0.89
N ARG A 269 10.25 -17.96 0.93
CA ARG A 269 10.26 -18.84 -0.23
C ARG A 269 9.45 -20.09 0.09
N PHE A 270 8.49 -20.41 -0.77
CA PHE A 270 7.75 -21.66 -0.67
C PHE A 270 8.54 -22.81 -1.30
N ARG A 271 8.77 -23.89 -0.56
CA ARG A 271 9.49 -25.07 -1.07
C ARG A 271 8.99 -26.33 -0.38
N LYS A 272 8.57 -27.33 -1.17
CA LYS A 272 8.09 -28.64 -0.66
C LYS A 272 7.01 -28.49 0.42
N GLY A 273 5.98 -27.68 0.13
CA GLY A 273 4.84 -27.50 1.04
C GLY A 273 5.12 -26.65 2.29
N LYS A 274 6.27 -25.98 2.39
CA LYS A 274 6.65 -25.17 3.55
C LYS A 274 7.15 -23.80 3.12
N LEU A 275 6.78 -22.78 3.88
CA LEU A 275 7.35 -21.44 3.75
C LEU A 275 8.64 -21.35 4.57
N ARG A 276 9.73 -20.90 3.94
CA ARG A 276 11.04 -20.70 4.59
C ARG A 276 11.43 -19.24 4.49
N ALA A 277 11.79 -18.64 5.63
CA ALA A 277 12.27 -17.26 5.69
C ALA A 277 13.80 -17.21 5.55
N ARG A 278 14.30 -16.26 4.77
CA ARG A 278 15.74 -15.95 4.69
C ARG A 278 15.94 -14.44 4.64
N ARG A 279 16.89 -13.94 5.42
CA ARG A 279 17.35 -12.55 5.29
C ARG A 279 18.29 -12.42 4.09
N ARG A 280 17.99 -11.50 3.18
CA ARG A 280 18.85 -11.17 2.04
C ARG A 280 18.66 -9.71 1.63
N GLY A 281 19.67 -9.12 0.99
CA GLY A 281 19.49 -7.86 0.27
C GLY A 281 18.50 -8.06 -0.88
N ILE A 282 17.62 -7.08 -1.08
CA ILE A 282 16.70 -6.98 -2.23
C ILE A 282 17.21 -5.96 -3.26
N GLY A 283 18.35 -5.31 -2.99
CA GLY A 283 19.07 -4.61 -4.04
C GLY A 283 19.36 -5.55 -5.21
N LEU A 284 19.33 -5.01 -6.44
CA LEU A 284 19.99 -5.67 -7.56
C LEU A 284 21.36 -6.09 -7.04
N ALA A 285 21.75 -7.35 -7.26
CA ALA A 285 23.14 -7.70 -7.07
C ALA A 285 23.88 -6.73 -7.99
N GLU A 286 24.50 -5.69 -7.42
CA GLU A 286 25.45 -4.87 -8.15
C GLU A 286 26.32 -5.90 -8.86
N TYR A 287 26.31 -5.85 -10.19
CA TYR A 287 27.10 -6.75 -11.00
C TYR A 287 28.50 -6.69 -10.41
N LYS A 288 28.87 -7.71 -9.63
CA LYS A 288 30.25 -7.95 -9.28
C LYS A 288 30.84 -8.46 -10.57
N PHE A 289 31.18 -7.52 -11.46
CA PHE A 289 32.18 -7.74 -12.48
C PHE A 289 33.46 -8.07 -11.71
N TYR A 290 33.69 -9.36 -11.52
CA TYR A 290 35.02 -9.89 -11.27
C TYR A 290 35.69 -10.09 -12.63
#